data_AF-A0A8S9W1A2-F1
#
_entry.id   AF-A0A8S9W1A2-F1
#
_cell.length_a   1.000
_cell.length_b   1.000
_cell.length_c   1.000
_cell.angle_alpha   90.00
_cell.angle_beta   90.00
_cell.angle_gamma   90.00
#
_symmetry.space_group_name_H-M   'P 1'
#
loop_
_entity.id
_entity.type
_entity.pdbx_description
1 polymer ?
#
loop_
_entity_poly.entity_id
_entity_poly.type
_entity_poly.pdbx_seq_one_letter_code
_entity_poly.pdbx_strand_id
1 'polypeptide(L)' 'MKKKFDAVEFQRKIRKELGEKYLSDREGFLYELEEKYGVFQKQKVDTHVE' A
#
# COMPACT_ATOMS: atom_id res chain seq x y z
N MET A 1 3.13 -2.67 31.52
CA MET A 1 3.90 -3.05 30.32
C MET A 1 3.22 -2.47 29.08
N LYS A 2 3.88 -1.58 28.32
CA LYS A 2 3.37 -1.21 26.99
C LYS A 2 3.49 -2.44 26.09
N LYS A 3 2.38 -2.95 25.55
CA LYS A 3 2.43 -3.99 24.51
C LYS A 3 3.25 -3.44 23.35
N LYS A 4 4.32 -4.14 22.98
CA LYS A 4 5.10 -3.80 21.78
C LYS A 4 4.28 -4.21 20.57
N PHE A 5 4.12 -3.29 19.62
CA PHE A 5 3.47 -3.58 18.35
C PHE A 5 4.41 -4.44 17.50
N ASP A 6 3.90 -5.58 17.00
CA ASP A 6 4.64 -6.41 16.05
C ASP A 6 4.38 -5.91 14.63
N ALA A 7 5.30 -5.08 14.13
CA ALA A 7 5.22 -4.54 12.78
C ALA A 7 5.36 -5.64 11.71
N VAL A 8 6.08 -6.74 12.00
CA VAL A 8 6.31 -7.81 11.03
C VAL A 8 5.05 -8.65 10.86
N GLU A 9 4.40 -9.03 11.96
CA GLU A 9 3.13 -9.74 11.92
C GLU A 9 2.06 -8.90 11.21
N PHE A 10 1.99 -7.61 11.54
CA PHE A 10 1.08 -6.68 10.86
C PHE A 10 1.33 -6.60 9.36
N GLN A 11 2.58 -6.42 8.92
CA GLN A 11 2.93 -6.37 7.50
C GLN A 11 2.59 -7.66 6.76
N ARG A 12 2.82 -8.82 7.40
CA ARG A 12 2.47 -10.13 6.82
C ARG A 12 0.97 -10.26 6.60
N LYS A 13 0.16 -9.83 7.57
CA LYS A 13 -1.30 -9.84 7.47
C LYS A 13 -1.78 -8.97 6.31
N ILE A 14 -1.32 -7.72 6.24
CA ILE A 14 -1.69 -6.80 5.17
C ILE A 14 -1.29 -7.35 3.79
N ARG A 15 -0.07 -7.90 3.66
CA ARG A 15 0.38 -8.50 2.39
C ARG A 15 -0.52 -9.64 1.94
N LYS A 16 -0.91 -10.52 2.87
CA LYS A 16 -1.79 -11.65 2.57
C LYS A 16 -3.17 -11.18 2.10
N GLU A 17 -3.79 -10.26 2.83
CA GLU A 17 -5.11 -9.72 2.49
C GLU A 17 -5.11 -9.02 1.13
N LEU A 18 -4.10 -8.19 0.84
CA LEU A 18 -3.97 -7.53 -0.46
C LEU A 18 -3.70 -8.54 -1.59
N GLY A 19 -2.89 -9.56 -1.33
CA GLY A 19 -2.61 -10.62 -2.29
C GLY A 19 -3.86 -11.42 -2.66
N GLU A 20 -4.67 -11.79 -1.66
CA GLU A 20 -5.95 -12.48 -1.88
C GLU A 20 -6.91 -11.62 -2.70
N LYS A 21 -7.05 -10.33 -2.36
CA LYS A 21 -7.91 -9.39 -3.10
C LYS A 21 -7.46 -9.23 -4.56
N TYR A 22 -6.16 -9.09 -4.79
CA TYR A 22 -5.60 -9.00 -6.15
C TYR A 22 -5.84 -10.27 -6.96
N LEU A 23 -5.71 -11.45 -6.34
CA LEU A 23 -5.90 -12.73 -7.01
C LEU A 23 -7.38 -13.02 -7.31
N SER A 24 -8.31 -12.56 -6.47
CA SER A 24 -9.74 -12.76 -6.67
C SER A 24 -10.32 -11.87 -7.78
N ASP A 25 -9.90 -10.61 -7.85
CA ASP A 25 -10.33 -9.66 -8.86
C ASP A 25 -9.24 -8.62 -9.10
N ARG A 26 -8.39 -8.92 -10.09
CA ARG A 26 -7.24 -8.09 -10.42
C ARG A 26 -7.66 -6.71 -10.94
N GLU A 27 -8.64 -6.66 -11.83
CA GLU A 27 -9.03 -5.42 -12.51
C GLU A 27 -9.75 -4.48 -11.55
N GLY A 28 -10.72 -5.00 -10.78
CA GLY A 28 -11.39 -4.22 -9.74
C GLY A 28 -10.42 -3.72 -8.68
N PHE A 29 -9.46 -4.54 -8.27
CA PHE A 29 -8.42 -4.12 -7.32
C PHE A 29 -7.54 -2.98 -7.85
N LEU A 30 -7.10 -3.06 -9.12
CA LEU A 30 -6.29 -2.01 -9.72
C LEU A 30 -7.08 -0.72 -9.93
N TYR A 31 -8.34 -0.82 -10.37
CA TYR A 31 -9.23 0.33 -10.50
C TYR A 31 -9.43 1.05 -9.17
N GLU A 32 -9.70 0.31 -8.09
CA GLU A 32 -9.82 0.91 -6.75
C GLU A 32 -8.52 1.60 -6.32
N LEU A 33 -7.35 1.02 -6.62
CA LEU A 33 -6.06 1.64 -6.30
C LEU A 33 -5.86 2.95 -7.07
N GLU A 34 -6.22 2.98 -8.35
CA GLU A 34 -6.14 4.17 -9.18
C GLU A 34 -7.14 5.24 -8.73
N GLU A 35 -8.36 4.88 -8.38
CA GLU A 35 -9.35 5.82 -7.86
C GLU A 35 -8.89 6.44 -6.53
N LYS A 36 -8.38 5.63 -5.61
CA LYS A 36 -7.95 6.09 -4.28
C LYS A 36 -6.62 6.84 -4.28
N TYR A 37 -5.69 6.43 -5.13
CA TYR A 37 -4.29 6.87 -5.05
C TYR A 37 -3.74 7.46 -6.36
N GLY A 38 -4.42 7.29 -7.50
CA GLY A 38 -3.98 7.80 -8.80
C GLY A 38 -3.94 9.32 -8.90
N VAL A 39 -4.69 10.03 -8.02
CA VAL A 39 -4.68 11.49 -7.93
C VAL A 39 -3.44 12.02 -7.17
N PHE A 40 -2.65 11.15 -6.53
CA PHE A 40 -1.31 11.53 -6.05
C PHE A 40 -0.38 11.66 -7.26
N GLN A 41 -0.55 12.73 -8.03
CA GLN A 41 0.46 13.21 -8.95
C GLN A 41 1.76 13.26 -8.16
N LYS A 42 2.76 12.49 -8.60
CA LYS A 42 4.12 12.54 -8.09
C LYS A 42 4.50 14.02 -7.96
N GLN A 43 4.49 14.56 -6.75
CA GLN A 43 5.34 15.70 -6.47
C GLN A 43 6.73 15.19 -6.79
N LYS A 44 7.27 15.63 -7.92
CA LYS A 44 8.68 15.46 -8.21
C LYS A 44 9.38 16.17 -7.07
N VAL A 45 9.79 15.42 -6.05
CA VAL A 45 10.70 15.92 -5.05
C VAL A 45 12.02 16.01 -5.81
N ASP A 46 12.26 17.18 -6.44
CA ASP A 46 13.57 17.51 -6.97
C ASP A 46 14.52 17.44 -5.79
N THR A 47 15.27 16.35 -5.72
CA THR A 47 16.39 16.19 -4.80
C THR A 47 17.54 16.97 -5.42
N HIS A 48 17.45 18.29 -5.41
CA HIS A 48 18.64 19.14 -5.47
C HIS A 48 19.32 19.04 -4.12
N VAL A 49 20.28 18.13 -4.05
CA VAL A 49 21.35 18.15 -3.06
C VAL A 49 22.34 19.19 -3.58
N GLU A 50 22.26 20.41 -3.06
CA GLU A 50 23.38 21.37 -3.09
C GLU A 50 24.41 21.01 -2.02
#